data_AF-A0A7V2X6E2-F1
#
_entry.id   AF-A0A7V2X6E2-F1
#
_cell.length_a   1.000
_cell.length_b   1.000
_cell.length_c   1.000
_cell.angle_alpha   90.00
_cell.angle_beta   90.00
_cell.angle_gamma   90.00
#
_symmetry.space_group_name_H-M   'P 1'
#
loop_
_entity.id
_entity.type
_entity.pdbx_description
1 polymer ?
#
loop_
_entity_poly.entity_id
_entity_poly.type
_entity_poly.pdbx_seq_one_letter_code
_entity_poly.pdbx_strand_id
1 'polypeptide(L)'
;MQQIIDYFHKGCVIPELEQNNKADVLRCLVDALYSAHNLQDRELALDQILAREATESTGIGHGIAIPHARVGRLNKLHCAVGRSTKGIDFSAVDHKNVHLVFLIVYPPTQQNKYLDFIATMIRLLRNPNNFKALMAAPDAKSILATLEQLTDLTGSPQNGIEQDLAAINAEHIRDAQANYSLMVRLQLLLENLATVQKGKKQYQERIEKTRKLIDPALLSHFDKLMRSRPPAVVAVEGDTCQGCYMKLPSQFAQQVRMEPHKVHTCPNCRRYILLI
;
A
#
# COMPACT_ATOMS: atom_id res chain seq x y z
N MET A 1 -3.79 -21.25 -2.82
CA MET A 1 -3.81 -19.78 -2.91
C MET A 1 -3.09 -19.27 -1.68
N GLN A 2 -2.04 -18.48 -1.85
CA GLN A 2 -1.19 -17.99 -0.75
C GLN A 2 -2.03 -17.06 0.15
N GLN A 3 -2.16 -17.37 1.43
CA GLN A 3 -2.85 -16.50 2.38
C GLN A 3 -1.88 -15.41 2.87
N ILE A 4 -2.38 -14.27 3.35
CA ILE A 4 -1.53 -13.18 3.85
C ILE A 4 -0.66 -13.63 5.02
N ILE A 5 -1.15 -14.58 5.81
CA ILE A 5 -0.41 -15.18 6.92
C ILE A 5 0.92 -15.82 6.48
N ASP A 6 1.01 -16.29 5.23
CA ASP A 6 2.22 -16.92 4.68
C ASP A 6 3.42 -15.95 4.59
N TYR A 7 3.16 -14.63 4.68
CA TYR A 7 4.19 -13.60 4.68
C TYR A 7 4.64 -13.20 6.09
N PHE A 8 3.95 -13.67 7.13
CA PHE A 8 4.30 -13.43 8.52
C PHE A 8 5.01 -14.64 9.11
N HIS A 9 6.25 -14.45 9.51
CA HIS A 9 7.02 -15.46 10.22
C HIS A 9 7.12 -15.07 11.70
N LYS A 10 7.07 -16.06 12.61
CA LYS A 10 7.12 -15.80 14.06
C LYS A 10 8.35 -14.97 14.48
N GLY A 11 9.50 -15.23 13.86
CA GLY A 11 10.74 -14.47 14.10
C GLY A 11 10.71 -13.02 13.59
N CYS A 12 9.68 -12.63 12.84
CA CYS A 12 9.48 -11.29 12.31
C CYS A 12 8.42 -10.50 13.10
N VAL A 13 7.95 -11.02 14.23
CA VAL A 13 6.95 -10.35 15.09
C VAL A 13 7.62 -9.90 16.38
N ILE A 14 7.70 -8.58 16.58
CA ILE A 14 8.21 -7.94 17.78
C ILE A 14 7.01 -7.44 18.59
N PRO A 15 6.66 -8.12 19.70
CA PRO A 15 5.43 -7.83 20.45
C PRO A 15 5.54 -6.56 21.28
N GLU A 16 6.74 -6.10 21.60
CA GLU A 16 6.96 -4.76 22.16
C GLU A 16 8.29 -4.21 21.63
N LEU A 17 8.21 -3.10 20.92
CA LEU A 17 9.34 -2.33 20.44
C LEU A 17 9.90 -1.50 21.60
N GLU A 18 11.19 -1.69 21.88
CA GLU A 18 11.91 -0.89 22.89
C GLU A 18 12.41 0.45 22.31
N GLN A 19 12.51 0.54 20.98
CA GLN A 19 12.95 1.72 20.26
C GLN A 19 11.89 2.82 20.33
N ASN A 20 12.34 4.06 20.53
CA ASN A 20 11.50 5.24 20.72
C ASN A 20 11.51 6.21 19.53
N ASN A 21 12.29 5.90 18.49
CA ASN A 21 12.37 6.73 17.29
C ASN A 21 12.21 5.87 16.02
N LYS A 22 11.72 6.53 14.97
CA LYS A 22 11.39 5.94 13.68
C LYS A 22 12.55 5.15 13.07
N ALA A 23 13.75 5.72 13.00
CA ALA A 23 14.89 5.09 12.32
C ALA A 23 15.34 3.80 13.02
N ASP A 24 15.37 3.80 14.36
CA ASP A 24 15.76 2.62 15.12
C ASP A 24 14.70 1.52 15.06
N VAL A 25 13.40 1.87 15.02
CA VAL A 25 12.31 0.93 14.78
C VAL A 25 12.46 0.25 13.42
N LEU A 26 12.74 1.02 12.36
CA LEU A 26 12.98 0.48 11.02
C LEU A 26 14.18 -0.46 11.01
N ARG A 27 15.29 -0.07 11.66
CA ARG A 27 16.49 -0.92 11.79
C ARG A 27 16.16 -2.25 12.48
N CYS A 28 15.48 -2.18 13.62
CA CYS A 28 15.09 -3.34 14.42
C CYS A 28 14.20 -4.31 13.63
N LEU A 29 13.22 -3.79 12.88
CA LEU A 29 12.33 -4.63 12.07
C LEU A 29 13.04 -5.24 10.86
N VAL A 30 13.96 -4.52 10.22
CA VAL A 30 14.81 -5.08 9.15
C VAL A 30 15.70 -6.19 9.72
N ASP A 31 16.30 -5.99 10.90
CA ASP A 31 17.14 -7.01 11.55
C ASP A 31 16.36 -8.29 11.84
N ALA A 32 15.17 -8.16 12.44
CA ALA A 32 14.31 -9.29 12.72
C ALA A 32 13.93 -10.05 11.43
N LEU A 33 13.53 -9.31 10.39
CA LEU A 33 13.13 -9.88 9.12
C LEU A 33 14.26 -10.65 8.42
N TYR A 34 15.43 -10.03 8.29
CA TYR A 34 16.57 -10.60 7.57
C TYR A 34 17.19 -11.78 8.33
N SER A 35 17.27 -11.68 9.65
CA SER A 35 17.77 -12.77 10.50
C SER A 35 16.84 -13.98 10.47
N ALA A 36 15.53 -13.76 10.60
CA ALA A 36 14.55 -14.85 10.64
C ALA A 36 14.46 -15.63 9.32
N HIS A 37 14.77 -15.00 8.20
CA HIS A 37 14.72 -15.60 6.86
C HIS A 37 16.09 -15.87 6.23
N ASN A 38 17.19 -15.59 6.95
CA ASN A 38 18.56 -15.70 6.45
C ASN A 38 18.77 -15.00 5.08
N LEU A 39 18.24 -13.78 4.96
CA LEU A 39 18.27 -13.00 3.73
C LEU A 39 19.61 -12.25 3.57
N GLN A 40 20.01 -12.05 2.32
CA GLN A 40 21.21 -11.28 1.96
C GLN A 40 20.86 -9.84 1.61
N ASP A 41 21.84 -8.93 1.64
CA ASP A 41 21.68 -7.49 1.32
C ASP A 41 20.83 -6.68 2.30
N ARG A 42 20.93 -7.02 3.59
CA ARG A 42 20.25 -6.34 4.70
C ARG A 42 20.46 -4.82 4.70
N GLU A 43 21.70 -4.34 4.53
CA GLU A 43 22.01 -2.90 4.50
C GLU A 43 21.33 -2.19 3.32
N LEU A 44 21.37 -2.78 2.12
CA LEU A 44 20.72 -2.21 0.94
C LEU A 44 19.21 -2.03 1.15
N ALA A 45 18.57 -3.01 1.79
CA ALA A 45 17.15 -2.91 2.10
C ALA A 45 16.86 -1.85 3.16
N LEU A 46 17.68 -1.76 4.22
CA LEU A 46 17.53 -0.71 5.22
C LEU A 46 17.68 0.68 4.60
N ASP A 47 18.71 0.89 3.78
CA ASP A 47 18.96 2.17 3.10
C ASP A 47 17.78 2.59 2.22
N GLN A 48 17.21 1.64 1.47
CA GLN A 48 16.03 1.90 0.64
C GLN A 48 14.80 2.26 1.47
N ILE A 49 14.57 1.58 2.60
CA ILE A 49 13.44 1.87 3.49
C ILE A 49 13.61 3.25 4.13
N LEU A 50 14.81 3.57 4.63
CA LEU A 50 15.12 4.86 5.23
C LEU A 50 14.98 5.99 4.21
N ALA A 51 15.49 5.82 2.99
CA ALA A 51 15.37 6.81 1.92
C ALA A 51 13.90 7.05 1.53
N ARG A 52 13.08 5.97 1.45
CA ARG A 52 11.65 6.06 1.17
C ARG A 52 10.89 6.82 2.26
N GLU A 53 11.18 6.50 3.52
CA GLU A 53 10.57 7.11 4.68
C GLU A 53 10.99 8.58 4.88
N ALA A 54 12.23 8.93 4.51
CA ALA A 54 12.72 10.29 4.54
C ALA A 54 12.06 11.20 3.48
N THR A 55 11.55 10.61 2.39
CA THR A 55 10.84 11.35 1.34
C THR A 55 9.44 11.73 1.80
N GLU A 56 8.70 10.77 2.35
CA GLU A 56 7.38 10.98 2.92
C GLU A 56 7.14 9.89 3.98
N SER A 57 6.42 10.27 5.05
CA SER A 57 6.05 9.34 6.10
C SER A 57 5.24 8.18 5.57
N THR A 58 5.55 6.95 6.00
CA THR A 58 4.68 5.79 5.75
C THR A 58 3.67 5.56 6.88
N GLY A 59 3.55 6.51 7.81
CA GLY A 59 2.49 6.58 8.82
C GLY A 59 1.16 6.98 8.19
N ILE A 60 0.30 6.01 7.94
CA ILE A 60 -1.01 6.21 7.28
C ILE A 60 -2.11 6.72 8.21
N GLY A 61 -1.78 7.00 9.47
CA GLY A 61 -2.70 7.39 10.52
C GLY A 61 -3.34 6.20 11.24
N HIS A 62 -4.23 6.49 12.19
CA HIS A 62 -4.91 5.50 13.03
C HIS A 62 -3.95 4.57 13.79
N GLY A 63 -2.76 5.07 14.15
CA GLY A 63 -1.76 4.31 14.87
C GLY A 63 -1.00 3.28 14.04
N ILE A 64 -0.99 3.40 12.71
CA ILE A 64 -0.39 2.41 11.80
C ILE A 64 0.66 3.06 10.90
N ALA A 65 1.79 2.38 10.70
CA ALA A 65 2.74 2.66 9.62
C ALA A 65 3.01 1.42 8.78
N ILE A 66 3.28 1.63 7.49
CA ILE A 66 3.61 0.55 6.56
C ILE A 66 4.89 0.87 5.74
N PRO A 67 6.07 0.87 6.40
CA PRO A 67 7.35 1.10 5.73
C PRO A 67 7.63 -0.01 4.73
N HIS A 68 8.09 0.34 3.53
CA HIS A 68 8.27 -0.65 2.48
C HIS A 68 9.41 -0.33 1.52
N ALA A 69 10.03 -1.38 0.97
CA ALA A 69 11.03 -1.24 -0.09
C ALA A 69 11.00 -2.38 -1.11
N ARG A 70 11.43 -2.03 -2.33
CA ARG A 70 11.58 -2.97 -3.44
C ARG A 70 13.04 -3.44 -3.51
N VAL A 71 13.29 -4.71 -3.17
CA VAL A 71 14.63 -5.30 -3.06
C VAL A 71 14.84 -6.39 -4.11
N GLY A 72 15.80 -6.20 -5.01
CA GLY A 72 15.97 -7.02 -6.21
C GLY A 72 16.33 -8.49 -5.97
N ARG A 73 17.10 -8.80 -4.91
CA ARG A 73 17.59 -10.17 -4.64
C ARG A 73 16.60 -11.08 -3.89
N LEU A 74 15.41 -10.58 -3.56
CA LEU A 74 14.39 -11.38 -2.91
C LEU A 74 13.68 -12.30 -3.92
N ASN A 75 13.19 -13.44 -3.45
CA ASN A 75 12.36 -14.35 -4.26
C ASN A 75 10.86 -14.17 -3.99
N LYS A 76 10.49 -13.57 -2.85
CA LYS A 76 9.12 -13.29 -2.44
C LYS A 76 9.03 -12.08 -1.50
N LEU A 77 7.79 -11.63 -1.29
CA LEU A 77 7.47 -10.64 -0.27
C LEU A 77 7.73 -11.20 1.14
N HIS A 78 8.24 -10.36 2.02
CA HIS A 78 8.44 -10.65 3.45
C HIS A 78 7.89 -9.48 4.28
N CYS A 79 7.27 -9.78 5.42
CA CYS A 79 6.75 -8.77 6.34
C CYS A 79 7.21 -9.00 7.78
N ALA A 80 7.57 -7.90 8.46
CA ALA A 80 7.79 -7.85 9.90
C ALA A 80 6.76 -6.94 10.56
N VAL A 81 6.37 -7.30 11.78
CA VAL A 81 5.41 -6.55 12.59
C VAL A 81 6.09 -6.12 13.87
N GLY A 82 6.03 -4.83 14.16
CA GLY A 82 6.42 -4.27 15.45
C GLY A 82 5.24 -3.60 16.11
N ARG A 83 5.03 -3.89 17.39
CA ARG A 83 4.07 -3.15 18.22
C ARG A 83 4.80 -2.26 19.23
N SER A 84 4.34 -1.03 19.40
CA SER A 84 4.74 -0.15 20.50
C SER A 84 3.50 0.29 21.28
N THR A 85 3.42 -0.12 22.55
CA THR A 85 2.33 0.34 23.44
C THR A 85 2.42 1.83 23.73
N LYS A 86 3.64 2.37 23.82
CA LYS A 86 3.91 3.81 24.04
C LYS A 86 3.61 4.67 22.81
N GLY A 87 3.68 4.06 21.63
CA GLY A 87 3.57 4.75 20.36
C GLY A 87 4.88 5.43 19.96
N ILE A 88 5.11 5.55 18.66
CA ILE A 88 6.31 6.14 18.07
C ILE A 88 5.87 7.31 17.19
N ASP A 89 6.56 8.44 17.28
CA ASP A 89 6.36 9.53 16.33
C ASP A 89 6.86 9.10 14.95
N PHE A 90 5.90 8.76 14.08
CA PHE A 90 6.15 8.44 12.69
C PHE A 90 5.84 9.61 11.77
N SER A 91 5.55 10.82 12.28
CA SER A 91 5.06 11.93 11.45
C SER A 91 3.87 11.50 10.59
N ALA A 92 2.94 10.74 11.18
CA ALA A 92 1.80 10.18 10.46
C ALA A 92 0.88 11.28 9.93
N VAL A 93 0.09 10.96 8.90
CA VAL A 93 -0.82 11.90 8.22
C VAL A 93 -1.85 12.56 9.15
N ASP A 94 -2.23 11.88 10.23
CA ASP A 94 -3.18 12.37 11.25
C ASP A 94 -2.48 13.01 12.46
N HIS A 95 -1.15 13.17 12.40
CA HIS A 95 -0.30 13.71 13.46
C HIS A 95 -0.36 12.93 14.78
N LYS A 96 -0.77 11.67 14.76
CA LYS A 96 -0.79 10.78 15.94
C LYS A 96 0.38 9.81 15.93
N ASN A 97 0.73 9.32 17.11
CA ASN A 97 1.75 8.28 17.25
C ASN A 97 1.29 6.96 16.60
N VAL A 98 2.26 6.25 16.02
CA VAL A 98 2.08 4.92 15.45
C VAL A 98 2.37 3.86 16.51
N HIS A 99 1.48 2.88 16.61
CA HIS A 99 1.58 1.77 17.55
C HIS A 99 1.85 0.44 16.86
N LEU A 100 1.45 0.27 15.60
CA LEU A 100 1.71 -0.93 14.81
C LEU A 100 2.47 -0.55 13.54
N VAL A 101 3.62 -1.20 13.32
CA VAL A 101 4.47 -0.98 12.16
C VAL A 101 4.56 -2.29 11.38
N PHE A 102 4.13 -2.27 10.12
CA PHE A 102 4.19 -3.40 9.20
C PHE A 102 5.26 -3.13 8.15
N LEU A 103 6.50 -3.58 8.41
CA LEU A 103 7.61 -3.38 7.49
C LEU A 103 7.58 -4.45 6.40
N ILE A 104 7.66 -4.04 5.13
CA ILE A 104 7.53 -4.94 3.98
C ILE A 104 8.72 -4.80 3.03
N VAL A 105 9.31 -5.91 2.62
CA VAL A 105 10.26 -5.94 1.50
C VAL A 105 9.78 -6.94 0.46
N TYR A 106 9.94 -6.61 -0.82
CA TYR A 106 9.43 -7.45 -1.89
C TYR A 106 10.29 -7.32 -3.16
N PRO A 107 10.34 -8.37 -4.00
CA PRO A 107 11.04 -8.30 -5.27
C PRO A 107 10.22 -7.54 -6.32
N PRO A 108 10.88 -6.90 -7.31
CA PRO A 108 10.19 -6.21 -8.41
C PRO A 108 9.12 -7.05 -9.11
N THR A 109 9.34 -8.36 -9.21
CA THR A 109 8.41 -9.32 -9.84
C THR A 109 7.10 -9.53 -9.07
N GLN A 110 7.00 -9.05 -7.82
CA GLN A 110 5.82 -9.21 -6.97
C GLN A 110 5.11 -7.89 -6.63
N GLN A 111 5.28 -6.86 -7.46
CA GLN A 111 4.62 -5.56 -7.29
C GLN A 111 3.10 -5.68 -7.02
N ASN A 112 2.39 -6.51 -7.78
CA ASN A 112 0.94 -6.69 -7.61
C ASN A 112 0.59 -7.35 -6.27
N LYS A 113 1.36 -8.36 -5.86
CA LYS A 113 1.17 -9.02 -4.56
C LYS A 113 1.42 -8.06 -3.40
N TYR A 114 2.41 -7.18 -3.55
CA TYR A 114 2.67 -6.11 -2.60
C TYR A 114 1.46 -5.17 -2.45
N LEU A 115 0.90 -4.69 -3.56
CA LEU A 115 -0.29 -3.82 -3.52
C LEU A 115 -1.50 -4.52 -2.89
N ASP A 116 -1.73 -5.79 -3.22
CA ASP A 116 -2.81 -6.60 -2.63
C ASP A 116 -2.62 -6.80 -1.11
N PHE A 117 -1.37 -7.02 -0.67
CA PHE A 117 -1.02 -7.13 0.74
C PHE A 117 -1.31 -5.84 1.49
N ILE A 118 -0.79 -4.70 0.99
CA ILE A 118 -1.03 -3.37 1.57
C ILE A 118 -2.53 -3.09 1.70
N ALA A 119 -3.29 -3.25 0.62
CA ALA A 119 -4.72 -2.98 0.61
C ALA A 119 -5.46 -3.82 1.67
N THR A 120 -5.06 -5.08 1.84
CA THR A 120 -5.67 -5.96 2.83
C THR A 120 -5.29 -5.56 4.25
N MET A 121 -4.03 -5.24 4.52
CA MET A 121 -3.60 -4.75 5.83
C MET A 121 -4.32 -3.47 6.21
N ILE A 122 -4.44 -2.50 5.29
CA ILE A 122 -5.18 -1.26 5.53
C ILE A 122 -6.64 -1.56 5.90
N ARG A 123 -7.34 -2.42 5.15
CA ARG A 123 -8.74 -2.79 5.48
C ARG A 123 -8.86 -3.45 6.85
N LEU A 124 -7.99 -4.43 7.12
CA LEU A 124 -7.98 -5.19 8.36
C LEU A 124 -7.76 -4.24 9.54
N LEU A 125 -6.83 -3.30 9.41
CA LEU A 125 -6.43 -2.41 10.50
C LEU A 125 -7.31 -1.16 10.65
N ARG A 126 -8.08 -0.76 9.62
CA ARG A 126 -9.08 0.31 9.73
C ARG A 126 -10.22 -0.06 10.68
N ASN A 127 -10.49 -1.35 10.89
CA ASN A 127 -11.46 -1.78 11.89
C ASN A 127 -10.87 -1.58 13.30
N PRO A 128 -11.46 -0.70 14.14
CA PRO A 128 -10.93 -0.42 15.47
C PRO A 128 -10.88 -1.65 16.38
N ASN A 129 -11.77 -2.63 16.19
CA ASN A 129 -11.76 -3.86 16.98
C ASN A 129 -10.57 -4.75 16.64
N ASN A 130 -10.19 -4.81 15.36
CA ASN A 130 -9.01 -5.55 14.91
C ASN A 130 -7.73 -4.91 15.43
N PHE A 131 -7.63 -3.58 15.35
CA PHE A 131 -6.53 -2.84 15.93
C PHE A 131 -6.41 -3.09 17.44
N LYS A 132 -7.53 -2.99 18.18
CA LYS A 132 -7.57 -3.28 19.63
C LYS A 132 -7.14 -4.71 19.94
N ALA A 133 -7.58 -5.69 19.14
CA ALA A 133 -7.20 -7.09 19.33
C ALA A 133 -5.67 -7.30 19.20
N LEU A 134 -5.06 -6.69 18.17
CA LEU A 134 -3.60 -6.73 17.98
C LEU A 134 -2.85 -5.99 19.10
N MET A 135 -3.39 -4.89 19.60
CA MET A 135 -2.83 -4.17 20.74
C MET A 135 -2.95 -4.95 22.06
N ALA A 136 -3.98 -5.77 22.22
CA ALA A 136 -4.22 -6.56 23.43
C ALA A 136 -3.47 -7.90 23.47
N ALA A 137 -2.94 -8.37 22.33
CA ALA A 137 -2.26 -9.65 22.25
C ALA A 137 -1.01 -9.71 23.16
N PRO A 138 -0.87 -10.65 24.11
CA PRO A 138 0.20 -10.59 25.10
C PRO A 138 1.61 -10.82 24.52
N ASP A 139 1.72 -11.57 23.43
CA ASP A 139 3.00 -11.98 22.86
C ASP A 139 2.97 -12.11 21.33
N ALA A 140 4.14 -12.41 20.75
CA ALA A 140 4.32 -12.57 19.31
C ALA A 140 3.45 -13.67 18.70
N LYS A 141 3.22 -14.76 19.44
CA LYS A 141 2.40 -15.89 18.99
C LYS A 141 0.93 -15.48 18.94
N SER A 142 0.45 -14.76 19.96
CA SER A 142 -0.90 -14.20 19.99
C SER A 142 -1.11 -13.17 18.90
N ILE A 143 -0.15 -12.28 18.63
CA ILE A 143 -0.25 -11.33 17.51
C ILE A 143 -0.41 -12.08 16.18
N LEU A 144 0.42 -13.10 15.95
CA LEU A 144 0.34 -13.90 14.72
C LEU A 144 -1.00 -14.64 14.60
N ALA A 145 -1.46 -15.27 15.68
CA ALA A 145 -2.76 -15.95 15.71
C ALA A 145 -3.93 -14.98 15.50
N THR A 146 -3.85 -13.76 16.05
CA THR A 146 -4.85 -12.72 15.79
C THR A 146 -4.82 -12.29 14.33
N LEU A 147 -3.64 -12.07 13.73
CA LEU A 147 -3.54 -11.77 12.30
C LEU A 147 -4.14 -12.88 11.44
N GLU A 148 -3.84 -14.15 11.74
CA GLU A 148 -4.37 -15.32 11.05
C GLU A 148 -5.91 -15.35 11.10
N GLN A 149 -6.49 -15.27 12.30
CA GLN A 149 -7.94 -15.22 12.51
C GLN A 149 -8.60 -14.07 11.74
N LEU A 150 -8.00 -12.87 11.80
CA LEU A 150 -8.53 -11.71 11.11
C LEU A 150 -8.46 -11.85 9.59
N THR A 151 -7.41 -12.49 9.06
CA THR A 151 -7.29 -12.75 7.62
C THR A 151 -8.28 -13.80 7.12
N ASP A 152 -8.59 -14.82 7.91
CA ASP A 152 -9.61 -15.82 7.58
C ASP A 152 -11.02 -15.24 7.60
N LEU A 153 -11.32 -14.35 8.55
CA LEU A 153 -12.61 -13.65 8.65
C LEU A 153 -12.85 -12.67 7.49
N THR A 154 -11.79 -12.11 6.91
CA THR A 154 -11.91 -11.25 5.71
C THR A 154 -12.11 -12.03 4.41
N GLY A 155 -12.08 -13.38 4.47
CA GLY A 155 -12.09 -14.25 3.30
C GLY A 155 -10.80 -14.14 2.49
N SER A 156 -10.50 -15.21 1.74
CA SER A 156 -9.46 -15.16 0.72
C SER A 156 -9.68 -13.99 -0.25
N PRO A 157 -8.64 -13.47 -0.95
CA PRO A 157 -8.75 -12.33 -1.87
C PRO A 157 -9.54 -12.63 -3.16
N GLN A 158 -10.49 -13.55 -3.12
CA GLN A 158 -11.38 -13.88 -4.22
C GLN A 158 -12.66 -13.03 -4.25
N ASN A 159 -13.10 -12.41 -3.14
CA ASN A 159 -14.37 -11.65 -3.11
C ASN A 159 -14.35 -10.29 -2.37
N GLY A 160 -13.23 -9.88 -1.77
CA GLY A 160 -13.18 -8.70 -0.90
C GLY A 160 -13.04 -7.36 -1.61
N ILE A 161 -13.82 -7.03 -2.64
CA ILE A 161 -13.95 -5.62 -3.08
C ILE A 161 -15.41 -5.26 -3.40
N GLU A 162 -16.26 -6.23 -3.74
CA GLU A 162 -17.64 -5.94 -4.14
C GLU A 162 -18.58 -5.64 -2.96
N GLN A 163 -18.34 -6.20 -1.77
CA GLN A 163 -19.13 -5.90 -0.57
C GLN A 163 -18.69 -4.61 0.13
N ASP A 164 -17.39 -4.27 0.10
CA ASP A 164 -16.88 -3.02 0.67
C ASP A 164 -17.36 -1.78 -0.12
N LEU A 165 -17.61 -1.94 -1.43
CA LEU A 165 -18.24 -0.90 -2.27
C LEU A 165 -19.69 -0.59 -1.87
N ALA A 166 -20.40 -1.53 -1.24
CA ALA A 166 -21.75 -1.30 -0.72
C ALA A 166 -21.75 -0.60 0.65
N ALA A 167 -20.68 -0.73 1.45
CA ALA A 167 -20.51 0.02 2.70
C ALA A 167 -20.00 1.45 2.46
N ILE A 168 -19.24 1.67 1.39
CA ILE A 168 -18.87 3.00 0.89
C ILE A 168 -20.10 3.79 0.39
N ASN A 169 -21.21 3.11 0.06
CA ASN A 169 -22.43 3.74 -0.43
C ASN A 169 -23.26 4.49 0.63
N ALA A 170 -22.89 4.46 1.92
CA ALA A 170 -23.74 5.02 2.97
C ALA A 170 -23.47 6.51 3.29
N GLU A 171 -22.30 7.06 2.97
CA GLU A 171 -22.04 8.50 3.14
C GLU A 171 -21.31 9.05 1.91
N HIS A 172 -21.95 10.02 1.26
CA HIS A 172 -21.45 10.80 0.13
C HIS A 172 -19.95 11.13 0.26
N ILE A 173 -19.09 10.56 -0.59
CA ILE A 173 -17.80 11.20 -0.88
C ILE A 173 -17.56 11.27 -2.38
N ARG A 174 -17.88 12.44 -2.94
CA ARG A 174 -17.39 12.94 -4.23
C ARG A 174 -15.89 13.29 -4.11
N ASP A 175 -15.05 12.33 -3.72
CA ASP A 175 -13.61 12.55 -3.48
C ASP A 175 -12.76 12.19 -4.70
N ALA A 176 -11.79 13.01 -5.07
CA ALA A 176 -10.82 12.64 -6.10
C ALA A 176 -9.96 11.42 -5.71
N GLN A 177 -9.76 11.20 -4.41
CA GLN A 177 -9.00 10.04 -3.92
C GLN A 177 -9.68 8.71 -4.29
N ALA A 178 -11.00 8.67 -4.28
CA ALA A 178 -11.76 7.52 -4.76
C ALA A 178 -11.54 7.31 -6.27
N ASN A 179 -11.59 8.39 -7.06
CA ASN A 179 -11.34 8.31 -8.50
C ASN A 179 -9.92 7.83 -8.83
N TYR A 180 -8.89 8.29 -8.11
CA TYR A 180 -7.52 7.80 -8.28
C TYR A 180 -7.39 6.32 -7.99
N SER A 181 -7.90 5.88 -6.85
CA SER A 181 -7.87 4.47 -6.45
C SER A 181 -8.57 3.60 -7.50
N LEU A 182 -9.72 4.03 -8.00
CA LEU A 182 -10.46 3.34 -9.05
C LEU A 182 -9.72 3.34 -10.40
N MET A 183 -9.07 4.44 -10.80
CA MET A 183 -8.28 4.50 -12.05
C MET A 183 -7.02 3.64 -11.98
N VAL A 184 -6.29 3.63 -10.85
CA VAL A 184 -5.14 2.74 -10.63
C VAL A 184 -5.60 1.29 -10.72
N ARG A 185 -6.70 0.95 -10.04
CA ARG A 185 -7.29 -0.39 -10.09
C ARG A 185 -7.70 -0.79 -11.51
N LEU A 186 -8.34 0.12 -12.25
CA LEU A 186 -8.74 -0.12 -13.64
C LEU A 186 -7.52 -0.41 -14.52
N GLN A 187 -6.44 0.37 -14.38
CA GLN A 187 -5.20 0.16 -15.12
C GLN A 187 -4.62 -1.23 -14.84
N LEU A 188 -4.51 -1.62 -13.57
CA LEU A 188 -4.01 -2.94 -13.18
C LEU A 188 -4.90 -4.07 -13.72
N LEU A 189 -6.22 -3.91 -13.71
CA LEU A 189 -7.13 -4.90 -14.26
C LEU A 189 -6.96 -5.07 -15.77
N LEU A 190 -6.73 -3.97 -16.50
CA LEU A 190 -6.47 -4.00 -17.94
C LEU A 190 -5.14 -4.66 -18.28
N GLU A 191 -4.07 -4.34 -17.54
CA GLU A 191 -2.75 -4.96 -17.70
C GLU A 191 -2.78 -6.47 -17.40
N ASN A 192 -3.49 -6.88 -16.34
CA ASN A 192 -3.68 -8.29 -16.02
C ASN A 192 -4.52 -9.01 -17.08
N LEU A 193 -5.62 -8.40 -17.57
CA LEU A 193 -6.42 -9.00 -18.63
C LEU A 193 -5.59 -9.28 -19.90
N ALA A 194 -4.62 -8.42 -20.20
CA ALA A 194 -3.71 -8.60 -21.34
C ALA A 194 -2.76 -9.80 -21.20
N THR A 195 -2.40 -10.18 -19.97
CA THR A 195 -1.38 -11.22 -19.71
C THR A 195 -1.96 -12.57 -19.26
N VAL A 196 -3.20 -12.62 -18.75
CA VAL A 196 -3.80 -13.85 -18.20
C VAL A 196 -4.25 -14.85 -19.27
N GLN A 197 -3.92 -16.13 -19.06
CA GLN A 197 -4.32 -17.23 -19.95
C GLN A 197 -5.69 -17.85 -19.60
N LYS A 198 -6.11 -17.78 -18.33
CA LYS A 198 -7.39 -18.31 -17.82
C LYS A 198 -8.09 -17.25 -16.98
N GLY A 199 -9.41 -17.31 -16.87
CA GLY A 199 -10.20 -16.40 -16.02
C GLY A 199 -10.49 -15.01 -16.62
N LYS A 200 -10.32 -14.82 -17.93
CA LYS A 200 -10.55 -13.51 -18.62
C LYS A 200 -11.92 -12.90 -18.33
N LYS A 201 -12.97 -13.72 -18.25
CA LYS A 201 -14.35 -13.28 -17.96
C LYS A 201 -14.45 -12.55 -16.61
N GLN A 202 -13.76 -13.04 -15.58
CA GLN A 202 -13.76 -12.42 -14.26
C GLN A 202 -13.07 -11.05 -14.27
N TYR A 203 -11.99 -10.90 -15.03
CA TYR A 203 -11.32 -9.61 -15.21
C TYR A 203 -12.20 -8.63 -15.98
N GLN A 204 -12.87 -9.08 -17.05
CA GLN A 204 -13.80 -8.25 -17.83
C GLN A 204 -14.96 -7.74 -16.96
N GLU A 205 -15.58 -8.60 -16.16
CA GLU A 205 -16.65 -8.20 -15.22
C GLU A 205 -16.16 -7.17 -14.20
N ARG A 206 -14.96 -7.35 -13.64
CA ARG A 206 -14.35 -6.40 -12.70
C ARG A 206 -13.99 -5.07 -13.35
N ILE A 207 -13.52 -5.08 -14.60
CA ILE A 207 -13.25 -3.88 -15.40
C ILE A 207 -14.54 -3.09 -15.58
N GLU A 208 -15.60 -3.73 -16.07
CA GLU A 208 -16.90 -3.08 -16.28
C GLU A 208 -17.46 -2.48 -14.99
N LYS A 209 -17.41 -3.22 -13.88
CA LYS A 209 -17.84 -2.70 -12.57
C LYS A 209 -17.01 -1.48 -12.14
N THR A 210 -15.69 -1.53 -12.29
CA THR A 210 -14.79 -0.43 -11.89
C THR A 210 -15.01 0.81 -12.76
N ARG A 211 -15.20 0.63 -14.07
CA ARG A 211 -15.48 1.73 -15.02
C ARG A 211 -16.74 2.51 -14.65
N LYS A 212 -17.80 1.84 -14.20
CA LYS A 212 -19.06 2.47 -13.79
C LYS A 212 -18.94 3.37 -12.55
N LEU A 213 -17.86 3.23 -11.78
CA LEU A 213 -17.63 3.99 -10.55
C LEU A 213 -16.72 5.22 -10.76
N ILE A 214 -16.08 5.33 -11.93
CA ILE A 214 -15.17 6.45 -12.25
C ILE A 214 -15.98 7.53 -12.97
N ASP A 215 -15.71 8.79 -12.64
CA ASP A 215 -16.28 9.93 -13.36
C ASP A 215 -16.09 9.78 -14.89
N PRO A 216 -17.15 9.90 -15.71
CA PRO A 216 -17.08 9.67 -17.16
C PRO A 216 -16.06 10.56 -17.88
N ALA A 217 -15.85 11.80 -17.42
CA ALA A 217 -14.86 12.70 -18.02
C ALA A 217 -13.43 12.22 -17.73
N LEU A 218 -13.18 11.75 -16.50
CA LEU A 218 -11.89 11.17 -16.13
C LEU A 218 -11.63 9.87 -16.90
N LEU A 219 -12.64 9.01 -17.01
CA LEU A 219 -12.57 7.74 -17.70
C LEU A 219 -12.27 7.91 -19.20
N SER A 220 -12.89 8.91 -19.84
CA SER A 220 -12.64 9.21 -21.27
C SER A 220 -11.17 9.56 -21.52
N HIS A 221 -10.58 10.41 -20.67
CA HIS A 221 -9.15 10.75 -20.79
C HIS A 221 -8.24 9.58 -20.42
N PHE A 222 -8.60 8.80 -19.39
CA PHE A 222 -7.91 7.56 -19.03
C PHE A 222 -7.83 6.59 -20.21
N ASP A 223 -8.95 6.33 -20.89
CA ASP A 223 -9.00 5.41 -22.03
C ASP A 223 -8.19 5.89 -23.23
N LYS A 224 -8.12 7.22 -23.44
CA LYS A 224 -7.27 7.81 -24.49
C LYS A 224 -5.80 7.56 -24.18
N LEU A 225 -5.38 7.75 -22.93
CA LEU A 225 -4.01 7.47 -22.48
C LEU A 225 -3.67 5.98 -22.58
N MET A 226 -4.53 5.09 -22.11
CA MET A 226 -4.29 3.64 -22.19
C MET A 226 -4.19 3.11 -23.63
N ARG A 227 -4.94 3.70 -24.57
CA ARG A 227 -4.88 3.33 -25.98
C ARG A 227 -3.64 3.87 -26.71
N SER A 228 -3.23 5.09 -26.40
CA SER A 228 -2.15 5.77 -27.13
C SER A 228 -0.76 5.60 -26.50
N ARG A 229 -0.68 5.63 -25.16
CA ARG A 229 0.58 5.65 -24.40
C ARG A 229 0.39 5.22 -22.94
N PRO A 230 0.07 3.95 -22.66
CA PRO A 230 -0.01 3.45 -21.28
C PRO A 230 1.33 3.65 -20.55
N PRO A 231 1.35 3.76 -19.21
CA PRO A 231 0.20 3.77 -18.29
C PRO A 231 -0.58 5.10 -18.31
N ALA A 232 -1.81 5.12 -17.82
CA ALA A 232 -2.63 6.33 -17.71
C ALA A 232 -2.48 7.04 -16.36
N VAL A 233 -2.21 6.29 -15.28
CA VAL A 233 -1.89 6.79 -13.95
C VAL A 233 -0.43 6.50 -13.63
N VAL A 234 0.28 7.50 -13.13
CA VAL A 234 1.71 7.44 -12.82
C VAL A 234 2.02 8.04 -11.47
N ALA A 235 2.99 7.44 -10.80
CA ALA A 235 3.55 8.00 -9.59
C ALA A 235 4.32 9.31 -9.84
N VAL A 236 4.42 10.12 -8.80
CA VAL A 236 5.45 11.16 -8.69
C VAL A 236 6.35 10.81 -7.52
N GLU A 237 7.65 10.76 -7.76
CA GLU A 237 8.65 10.55 -6.71
C GLU A 237 9.44 11.85 -6.53
N GLY A 238 9.40 12.42 -5.33
CA GLY A 238 9.86 13.79 -5.10
C GLY A 238 9.04 14.78 -5.93
N ASP A 239 9.70 15.43 -6.90
CA ASP A 239 9.07 16.32 -7.88
C ASP A 239 9.08 15.70 -9.30
N THR A 240 9.42 14.42 -9.47
CA THR A 240 9.62 13.82 -10.81
C THR A 240 8.42 12.96 -11.21
N CYS A 241 7.87 13.22 -12.40
CA CYS A 241 6.81 12.38 -12.96
C CYS A 241 7.36 11.07 -13.50
N GLN A 242 6.93 9.92 -12.96
CA GLN A 242 7.43 8.61 -13.39
C GLN A 242 6.91 8.16 -14.77
N GLY A 243 5.99 8.92 -15.38
CA GLY A 243 5.51 8.64 -16.73
C GLY A 243 6.38 9.24 -17.85
N CYS A 244 6.97 10.41 -17.60
CA CYS A 244 7.76 11.14 -18.62
C CYS A 244 9.13 11.56 -18.13
N TYR A 245 9.45 11.26 -16.87
CA TYR A 245 10.72 11.56 -16.21
C TYR A 245 11.06 13.05 -16.14
N MET A 246 10.09 13.93 -16.42
CA MET A 246 10.25 15.37 -16.27
C MET A 246 9.95 15.79 -14.84
N LYS A 247 10.77 16.72 -14.34
CA LYS A 247 10.52 17.41 -13.07
C LYS A 247 9.30 18.31 -13.20
N LEU A 248 8.36 18.16 -12.28
CA LEU A 248 7.20 19.01 -12.14
C LEU A 248 7.63 20.40 -11.66
N PRO A 249 6.99 21.48 -12.15
CA PRO A 249 7.21 22.81 -11.59
C PRO A 249 6.94 22.81 -10.08
N SER A 250 7.83 23.38 -9.27
CA SER A 250 7.74 23.29 -7.80
C SER A 250 6.42 23.81 -7.24
N GLN A 251 5.86 24.89 -7.81
CA GLN A 251 4.54 25.40 -7.44
C GLN A 251 3.43 24.39 -7.74
N PHE A 252 3.50 23.71 -8.90
CA PHE A 252 2.55 22.67 -9.25
C PHE A 252 2.70 21.46 -8.32
N ALA A 253 3.92 20.99 -8.07
CA ALA A 253 4.16 19.89 -7.13
C ALA A 253 3.62 20.20 -5.73
N GLN A 254 3.82 21.43 -5.24
CA GLN A 254 3.24 21.90 -3.99
C GLN A 254 1.71 21.93 -4.05
N GLN A 255 1.12 22.43 -5.14
CA GLN A 255 -0.34 22.42 -5.32
C GLN A 255 -0.92 21.00 -5.27
N VAL A 256 -0.30 20.04 -5.95
CA VAL A 256 -0.76 18.64 -5.92
C VAL A 256 -0.75 18.09 -4.49
N ARG A 257 0.28 18.42 -3.68
CA ARG A 257 0.37 18.02 -2.26
C ARG A 257 -0.70 18.70 -1.39
N MET A 258 -0.99 19.97 -1.64
CA MET A 258 -1.96 20.76 -0.88
C MET A 258 -3.42 20.45 -1.24
N GLU A 259 -3.67 19.88 -2.42
CA GLU A 259 -5.00 19.52 -2.92
C GLU A 259 -5.14 17.99 -3.11
N PRO A 260 -5.02 17.16 -2.05
CA PRO A 260 -5.06 15.71 -2.15
C PRO A 260 -6.44 15.17 -2.59
N HIS A 261 -7.48 15.99 -2.44
CA HIS A 261 -8.85 15.72 -2.85
C HIS A 261 -9.17 16.13 -4.29
N LYS A 262 -8.15 16.46 -5.11
CA LYS A 262 -8.33 16.82 -6.53
C LYS A 262 -7.52 15.92 -7.45
N VAL A 263 -8.10 15.60 -8.61
CA VAL A 263 -7.39 14.87 -9.66
C VAL A 263 -6.51 15.83 -10.46
N HIS A 264 -5.21 15.59 -10.42
CA HIS A 264 -4.18 16.32 -11.15
C HIS A 264 -3.62 15.48 -12.30
N THR A 265 -3.20 16.17 -13.36
CA THR A 265 -2.52 15.55 -14.51
C THR A 265 -1.16 16.19 -14.69
N CYS A 266 -0.17 15.40 -15.10
CA CYS A 266 1.16 15.89 -15.40
C CYS A 266 1.08 16.96 -16.51
N PRO A 267 1.66 18.16 -16.31
CA PRO A 267 1.61 19.23 -17.31
C PRO A 267 2.33 18.83 -18.60
N ASN A 268 3.34 17.95 -18.52
CA ASN A 268 4.11 17.51 -19.66
C ASN A 268 3.46 16.34 -20.43
N CYS A 269 3.15 15.25 -19.74
CA CYS A 269 2.66 14.04 -20.39
C CYS A 269 1.15 13.78 -20.25
N ARG A 270 0.43 14.65 -19.53
CA ARG A 270 -1.03 14.61 -19.32
C ARG A 270 -1.55 13.35 -18.62
N ARG A 271 -0.68 12.44 -18.17
CA ARG A 271 -1.06 11.29 -17.33
C ARG A 271 -1.55 11.75 -15.97
N TYR A 272 -2.44 11.00 -15.37
CA TYR A 272 -2.89 11.24 -14.00
C TYR A 272 -1.74 11.02 -13.03
N ILE A 273 -1.56 11.96 -12.11
CA ILE A 273 -0.49 11.89 -11.10
C ILE A 273 -1.05 11.31 -9.82
N LEU A 274 -0.44 10.23 -9.35
CA LEU A 274 -0.59 9.72 -7.99
C LEU A 274 0.62 10.18 -7.18
N LEU A 275 0.40 10.94 -6.10
CA LEU A 275 1.43 11.13 -5.09
C LEU A 275 1.51 9.84 -4.27
N ILE A 276 2.73 9.33 -4.10
CA ILE A 276 3.03 8.16 -3.25
C ILE A 276 3.97 8.56 -2.15
#